data_AF-A0A962XJ08-F1
#
_entry.id   AF-A0A962XJ08-F1
#
_cell.length_a   1.000
_cell.length_b   1.000
_cell.length_c   1.000
_cell.angle_alpha   90.00
_cell.angle_beta   90.00
_cell.angle_gamma   90.00
#
_symmetry.space_group_name_H-M   'P 1'
#
loop_
_entity.id
_entity.type
_entity.pdbx_description
1 polymer ?
#
loop_
_entity_poly.entity_id
_entity_poly.type
_entity_poly.pdbx_seq_one_letter_code
_entity_poly.pdbx_strand_id
1 'polypeptide(L)'
;RDPQTPEIAKKIGNTRSAAAMHLWGDRLEGALVAIGNAPTALFHLLEMLDEGAPRPAAIIGMPVGFVGAAESKDALAASTYGVPWAIVRGRLGGSAMTAAAINSLARPGL
;
A
#
# COMPACT_ATOMS: atom_id res chain seq x y z
N ARG A 1 11.65 6.86 -4.63
CA ARG A 1 12.73 6.83 -5.66
C ARG A 1 14.07 6.63 -4.95
N ASP A 2 14.09 5.79 -3.94
CA ASP A 2 15.29 5.58 -3.15
C ASP A 2 16.32 4.83 -4.02
N PRO A 3 17.60 5.22 -4.02
CA PRO A 3 18.64 4.55 -4.79
C PRO A 3 18.81 3.05 -4.46
N GLN A 4 18.41 2.61 -3.27
CA GLN A 4 18.52 1.21 -2.84
C GLN A 4 17.41 0.33 -3.42
N THR A 5 16.28 0.91 -3.82
CA THR A 5 15.09 0.17 -4.28
C THR A 5 15.36 -0.80 -5.45
N PRO A 6 16.11 -0.44 -6.51
CA PRO A 6 16.39 -1.37 -7.62
C PRO A 6 17.17 -2.61 -7.20
N GLU A 7 18.13 -2.47 -6.28
CA GLU A 7 18.93 -3.61 -5.81
C GLU A 7 18.13 -4.51 -4.88
N ILE A 8 17.29 -3.95 -4.00
CA ILE A 8 16.36 -4.74 -3.18
C ILE A 8 15.40 -5.52 -4.08
N ALA A 9 14.80 -4.87 -5.08
CA ALA A 9 13.88 -5.49 -6.04
C ALA A 9 14.48 -6.71 -6.74
N LYS A 10 15.75 -6.62 -7.19
CA LYS A 10 16.47 -7.76 -7.76
C LYS A 10 16.65 -8.89 -6.76
N LYS A 11 17.07 -8.57 -5.52
CA LYS A 11 17.33 -9.57 -4.47
C LYS A 11 16.09 -10.36 -4.08
N ILE A 12 14.93 -9.69 -3.99
CA ILE A 12 13.68 -10.32 -3.57
C ILE A 12 12.82 -10.83 -4.75
N GLY A 13 13.28 -10.64 -5.99
CA GLY A 13 12.53 -11.05 -7.19
C GLY A 13 11.19 -10.35 -7.37
N ASN A 14 11.06 -9.10 -6.93
CA ASN A 14 9.80 -8.35 -6.94
C ASN A 14 9.96 -6.97 -7.61
N THR A 15 8.85 -6.27 -7.82
CA THR A 15 8.85 -4.92 -8.39
C THR A 15 9.55 -3.90 -7.48
N ARG A 16 10.03 -2.81 -8.07
CA ARG A 16 10.58 -1.67 -7.31
C ARG A 16 9.58 -1.10 -6.29
N SER A 17 8.28 -1.09 -6.61
CA SER A 17 7.27 -0.58 -5.69
C SER A 17 7.10 -1.47 -4.45
N ALA A 18 7.13 -2.79 -4.62
CA ALA A 18 7.13 -3.74 -3.50
C ALA A 18 8.42 -3.63 -2.68
N ALA A 19 9.58 -3.65 -3.34
CA ALA A 19 10.87 -3.55 -2.68
C ALA A 19 11.04 -2.28 -1.82
N ALA A 20 10.39 -1.18 -2.19
CA ALA A 20 10.44 0.07 -1.42
C ALA A 20 9.78 -0.05 -0.04
N MET A 21 8.90 -1.04 0.20
CA MET A 21 8.24 -1.24 1.50
C MET A 21 9.25 -1.62 2.60
N HIS A 22 10.30 -2.38 2.25
CA HIS A 22 11.39 -2.71 3.19
C HIS A 22 12.13 -1.47 3.73
N LEU A 23 12.07 -0.35 3.01
CA LEU A 23 12.73 0.90 3.41
C LEU A 23 11.89 1.73 4.40
N TRP A 24 10.67 1.30 4.72
CA TRP A 24 9.85 1.95 5.74
C TRP A 24 10.35 1.62 7.14
N GLY A 25 10.73 0.35 7.38
CA GLY A 25 11.24 -0.12 8.67
C GLY A 25 10.30 0.28 9.82
N ASP A 26 10.88 0.83 10.88
CA ASP A 26 10.15 1.26 12.08
C ASP A 26 9.12 2.36 11.82
N ARG A 27 9.23 3.10 10.71
CA ARG A 27 8.24 4.13 10.35
C ARG A 27 6.90 3.54 9.93
N LEU A 28 6.79 2.24 9.75
CA LEU A 28 5.51 1.60 9.44
C LEU A 28 4.56 1.61 10.63
N GLU A 29 5.09 1.51 11.85
CA GLU A 29 4.26 1.46 13.07
C GLU A 29 3.44 2.74 13.22
N GLY A 30 2.12 2.61 13.29
CA GLY A 30 1.21 3.75 13.47
C GLY A 30 1.11 4.70 12.27
N ALA A 31 1.71 4.38 11.12
CA ALA A 31 1.64 5.24 9.93
C ALA A 31 0.29 5.17 9.21
N LEU A 32 -0.04 6.23 8.46
CA LEU A 32 -1.04 6.15 7.39
C LEU A 32 -0.34 5.70 6.11
N VAL A 33 -0.57 4.46 5.68
CA VAL A 33 -0.02 3.94 4.44
C VAL A 33 -0.91 4.33 3.26
N ALA A 34 -0.31 4.83 2.18
CA ALA A 34 -1.03 5.22 0.98
C ALA A 34 -0.42 4.57 -0.27
N ILE A 35 -1.19 3.68 -0.90
CA ILE A 35 -0.79 2.96 -2.12
C ILE A 35 -1.82 3.26 -3.21
N GLY A 36 -1.48 4.23 -4.07
CA GLY A 36 -2.38 4.69 -5.13
C GLY A 36 -2.10 4.15 -6.52
N ASN A 37 -0.99 3.42 -6.72
CA ASN A 37 -0.58 3.01 -8.06
C ASN A 37 -0.26 1.52 -8.14
N ALA A 38 0.72 1.03 -7.37
CA ALA A 38 1.26 -0.30 -7.58
C ALA A 38 0.51 -1.38 -6.77
N PRO A 39 -0.19 -2.32 -7.43
CA PRO A 39 -0.84 -3.43 -6.73
C PRO A 39 0.16 -4.34 -6.01
N THR A 40 1.36 -4.52 -6.58
CA THR A 40 2.44 -5.32 -5.99
C THR A 40 2.96 -4.74 -4.69
N ALA A 41 2.92 -3.41 -4.50
CA ALA A 41 3.25 -2.81 -3.21
C ALA A 41 2.20 -3.17 -2.15
N LEU A 42 0.92 -3.22 -2.54
CA LEU A 42 -0.15 -3.59 -1.62
C LEU A 42 -0.06 -5.08 -1.24
N PHE A 43 0.10 -5.98 -2.21
CA PHE A 43 0.33 -7.39 -1.91
C PHE A 43 1.52 -7.60 -0.98
N HIS A 44 2.65 -6.97 -1.29
CA HIS A 44 3.86 -7.15 -0.51
C HIS A 44 3.74 -6.56 0.90
N LEU A 45 2.99 -5.46 1.08
CA LEU A 45 2.66 -4.98 2.41
C LEU A 45 1.87 -6.02 3.22
N LEU A 46 0.92 -6.73 2.60
CA LEU A 46 0.15 -7.78 3.29
C LEU A 46 1.06 -8.96 3.67
N GLU A 47 1.95 -9.39 2.76
CA GLU A 47 2.98 -10.41 3.06
C GLU A 47 3.85 -10.00 4.26
N MET A 48 4.34 -8.75 4.28
CA MET A 48 5.11 -8.23 5.42
C MET A 48 4.30 -8.26 6.73
N LEU A 49 3.00 -7.94 6.68
CA LEU A 49 2.12 -7.98 7.85
C LEU A 49 1.87 -9.41 8.33
N ASP A 50 1.76 -10.38 7.42
CA ASP A 50 1.72 -11.82 7.76
C ASP A 50 3.01 -12.27 8.45
N GLU A 51 4.15 -11.74 8.02
CA GLU A 51 5.48 -12.01 8.60
C GLU A 51 5.74 -11.27 9.92
N GLY A 52 4.76 -10.50 10.42
CA GLY A 52 4.84 -9.82 11.71
C GLY A 52 5.46 -8.43 11.65
N ALA A 53 5.48 -7.78 10.49
CA ALA A 53 5.87 -6.38 10.39
C ALA A 53 5.00 -5.47 11.29
N PRO A 54 5.54 -4.32 11.73
CA PRO A 54 4.78 -3.38 12.54
C PRO A 54 3.48 -2.95 11.84
N ARG A 55 2.41 -2.75 12.61
CA ARG A 55 1.10 -2.43 12.04
C ARG A 55 0.96 -0.93 11.80
N PRO A 56 0.57 -0.49 10.58
CA PRO A 56 0.18 0.89 10.36
C PRO A 56 -1.12 1.22 11.09
N ALA A 57 -1.36 2.52 11.33
CA ALA A 57 -2.62 2.99 11.90
C ALA A 57 -3.79 2.84 10.92
N ALA A 58 -3.54 2.96 9.60
CA ALA A 58 -4.52 2.70 8.56
C ALA A 58 -3.85 2.51 7.18
N ILE A 59 -4.58 1.89 6.23
CA ILE A 59 -4.13 1.67 4.85
C ILE A 59 -5.13 2.24 3.84
N ILE A 60 -4.69 3.17 2.99
CA ILE A 60 -5.40 3.59 1.77
C ILE A 60 -4.88 2.75 0.60
N GLY A 61 -5.57 1.66 0.31
CA GLY A 61 -5.28 0.72 -0.76
C GLY A 61 -6.07 1.06 -2.02
N MET A 62 -5.61 2.04 -2.79
CA MET A 62 -6.27 2.46 -4.03
C MET A 62 -5.38 2.29 -5.29
N PRO A 63 -4.62 1.19 -5.45
CA PRO A 63 -3.92 0.96 -6.71
C PRO A 63 -4.92 0.85 -7.87
N VAL A 64 -4.57 1.51 -8.97
CA VAL A 64 -5.31 1.46 -10.25
C VAL A 64 -4.63 0.46 -11.17
N GLY A 65 -5.41 -0.24 -11.99
CA GLY A 65 -4.83 -1.07 -13.03
C GLY A 65 -5.70 -2.25 -13.43
N PHE A 66 -5.21 -2.98 -14.42
CA PHE A 66 -5.89 -4.13 -15.02
C PHE A 66 -5.33 -5.47 -14.53
N VAL A 67 -4.16 -5.46 -13.88
CA VAL A 67 -3.46 -6.66 -13.40
C VAL A 67 -3.19 -6.50 -11.91
N GLY A 68 -3.79 -7.36 -11.08
CA GLY A 68 -3.57 -7.41 -9.63
C GLY A 68 -4.22 -6.28 -8.83
N ALA A 69 -4.75 -5.23 -9.47
CA ALA A 69 -5.34 -4.10 -8.75
C ALA A 69 -6.57 -4.53 -7.95
N ALA A 70 -7.54 -5.18 -8.61
CA ALA A 70 -8.75 -5.65 -7.92
C ALA A 70 -8.40 -6.66 -6.83
N GLU A 71 -7.56 -7.62 -7.17
CA GLU A 71 -7.17 -8.75 -6.33
C GLU A 71 -6.40 -8.29 -5.08
N SER A 72 -5.47 -7.33 -5.20
CA SER A 72 -4.74 -6.78 -4.05
C SER A 72 -5.64 -6.03 -3.08
N LYS A 73 -6.64 -5.30 -3.60
CA LYS A 73 -7.61 -4.57 -2.78
C LYS A 73 -8.61 -5.51 -2.11
N ASP A 74 -9.03 -6.57 -2.80
CA ASP A 74 -9.89 -7.59 -2.23
C ASP A 74 -9.14 -8.42 -1.18
N ALA A 75 -7.84 -8.70 -1.37
CA ALA A 75 -6.98 -9.31 -0.37
C ALA A 75 -6.87 -8.44 0.90
N LEU A 76 -6.67 -7.12 0.75
CA LEU A 76 -6.71 -6.19 1.88
C LEU A 76 -8.07 -6.23 2.59
N ALA A 77 -9.18 -6.25 1.84
CA ALA A 77 -10.52 -6.28 2.42
C ALA A 77 -10.86 -7.60 3.14
N ALA A 78 -10.25 -8.71 2.73
CA ALA A 78 -10.39 -10.02 3.37
C ALA A 78 -9.41 -10.22 4.53
N SER A 79 -8.45 -9.31 4.73
CA SER A 79 -7.41 -9.46 5.74
C SER A 79 -7.94 -9.33 7.17
N THR A 80 -7.25 -9.99 8.10
CA THR A 80 -7.63 -10.06 9.52
C THR A 80 -6.64 -9.34 10.45
N TYR A 81 -5.75 -8.49 9.91
CA TYR A 81 -4.69 -7.80 10.66
C TYR A 81 -5.20 -6.79 11.70
N GLY A 82 -6.49 -6.47 11.71
CA GLY A 82 -7.08 -5.45 12.58
C GLY A 82 -6.70 -4.01 12.23
N VAL A 83 -6.14 -3.79 11.04
CA VAL A 83 -5.75 -2.47 10.54
C VAL A 83 -6.91 -1.86 9.75
N PRO A 84 -7.40 -0.65 10.11
CA PRO A 84 -8.39 0.07 9.32
C PRO A 84 -7.93 0.29 7.87
N TRP A 85 -8.84 0.17 6.91
CA TRP A 85 -8.51 0.34 5.50
C TRP A 85 -9.58 1.06 4.70
N ALA A 86 -9.17 1.64 3.56
CA ALA A 86 -10.02 2.20 2.54
C ALA A 86 -9.55 1.77 1.15
N ILE A 87 -10.48 1.27 0.33
CA ILE A 87 -10.20 0.85 -1.06
C ILE A 87 -11.25 1.40 -2.02
N VAL A 88 -10.90 1.45 -3.30
CA VAL A 88 -11.87 1.56 -4.41
C VAL A 88 -11.87 0.23 -5.14
N ARG A 89 -12.93 -0.58 -5.01
CA ARG A 89 -12.97 -1.93 -5.58
C ARG A 89 -12.79 -1.95 -7.10
N GLY A 90 -12.37 -3.10 -7.63
CA GLY A 90 -12.17 -3.30 -9.06
C GLY A 90 -10.91 -2.60 -9.59
N ARG A 91 -10.96 -2.07 -10.81
CA ARG A 91 -9.78 -1.54 -11.52
C ARG A 91 -9.46 -0.07 -11.24
N LEU A 92 -10.43 0.68 -10.71
CA LEU A 92 -10.31 2.12 -10.45
C LEU A 92 -9.50 2.41 -9.19
N GLY A 93 -8.95 3.61 -9.12
CA GLY A 93 -8.08 4.07 -8.04
C GLY A 93 -7.20 5.19 -8.56
N GLY A 94 -5.92 5.21 -8.16
CA GLY A 94 -4.93 6.09 -8.73
C GLY A 94 -4.37 7.08 -7.73
N SER A 95 -3.19 7.62 -8.04
CA SER A 95 -2.50 8.59 -7.20
C SER A 95 -3.35 9.84 -6.91
N ALA A 96 -4.11 10.33 -7.90
CA ALA A 96 -4.96 11.51 -7.71
C ALA A 96 -6.06 11.27 -6.66
N MET A 97 -6.76 10.14 -6.76
CA MET A 97 -7.81 9.77 -5.81
C MET A 97 -7.23 9.48 -4.42
N THR A 98 -6.08 8.80 -4.37
CA THR A 98 -5.37 8.50 -3.12
C THR A 98 -4.93 9.79 -2.42
N ALA A 99 -4.34 10.72 -3.15
CA ALA A 99 -3.93 12.02 -2.61
C ALA A 99 -5.15 12.84 -2.16
N ALA A 100 -6.25 12.83 -2.91
CA ALA A 100 -7.50 13.48 -2.51
C ALA A 100 -8.08 12.89 -1.21
N ALA A 101 -8.02 11.56 -1.05
CA ALA A 101 -8.44 10.90 0.19
C ALA A 101 -7.59 11.34 1.39
N ILE A 102 -6.26 11.39 1.23
CA ILE A 102 -5.35 11.91 2.26
C ILE A 102 -5.65 13.37 2.60
N ASN A 103 -5.83 14.22 1.58
CA ASN A 103 -6.15 15.63 1.80
C ASN A 103 -7.43 15.82 2.61
N SER A 104 -8.48 15.05 2.29
CA SER A 104 -9.76 15.09 3.02
C SER A 104 -9.64 14.60 4.46
N LEU A 105 -8.81 13.56 4.70
CA LEU A 105 -8.51 13.09 6.06
C LEU A 105 -7.70 14.12 6.86
N ALA A 106 -6.76 14.82 6.21
CA ALA A 106 -5.93 15.83 6.84
C ALA A 106 -6.73 17.10 7.19
N ARG A 107 -7.68 17.50 6.34
CA ARG A 107 -8.60 18.62 6.59
C ARG A 107 -9.94 18.37 5.88
N PRO A 108 -11.06 18.28 6.62
CA PRO A 108 -12.37 18.16 6.00
C PRO A 108 -12.82 19.49 5.40
N GLY A 109 -13.52 19.42 4.26
CA GLY A 109 -14.01 20.59 3.54
C GLY A 109 -12.94 21.30 2.74
N LEU A 110 -13.21 22.56 2.36
CA LEU A 110 -12.26 23.46 1.71
C LEU A 110 -11.38 24.18 2.73
#